data_AF-A0A430BWS7-F1
#
_entry.id   AF-A0A430BWS7-F1
#
_cell.length_a   1.000
_cell.length_b   1.000
_cell.length_c   1.000
_cell.angle_alpha   90.00
_cell.angle_beta   90.00
_cell.angle_gamma   90.00
#
_symmetry.space_group_name_H-M   'P 1'
#
loop_
_entity.id
_entity.type
_entity.pdbx_description
1 polymer ?
#
loop_
_entity_poly.entity_id
_entity_poly.type
_entity_poly.pdbx_seq_one_letter_code
_entity_poly.pdbx_strand_id
1 'polypeptide(L)'
;MLFGFALATVAASVAAPVDDVAAALGAMKVAPSAGRRDLYAALINGLKSDGVWNRLDWLLISAAHDEQAGRINLKAPSKMAIASGGLTFTADRGFSGDGTSASLDLGERQGAPSQYARQDSCSAGVWCNQQGAASGQFGHFAQAASTHRTSILAHSGGNDVIRAADATADVLRAGTTRVGHRAFARSGPANKLGFFNGAQVSTAATPSTGLSSLNMVLLRWNTGSFSPDRIAAAWTGDGSITGAKAAAIHDRLNTFLTAIGAA
;
A
#
# COMPACT_ATOMS: atom_id res chain seq x y z
N MET A 1 -55.39 12.11 40.97
CA MET A 1 -53.92 12.25 40.84
C MET A 1 -53.48 11.42 39.65
N LEU A 2 -53.25 12.06 38.49
CA LEU A 2 -52.73 11.40 37.29
C LEU A 2 -51.33 11.97 37.06
N PHE A 3 -50.30 11.18 37.36
CA PHE A 3 -48.90 11.57 37.11
C PHE A 3 -48.54 11.23 35.67
N GLY A 4 -48.41 12.25 34.83
CA GLY A 4 -47.88 12.13 33.47
C GLY A 4 -46.35 12.04 33.51
N PHE A 5 -45.80 10.89 33.15
CA PHE A 5 -44.38 10.72 32.90
C PHE A 5 -44.08 11.13 31.45
N ALA A 6 -43.39 12.25 31.27
CA ALA A 6 -42.82 12.64 29.98
C ALA A 6 -41.54 11.84 29.73
N LEU A 7 -41.55 10.99 28.71
CA LEU A 7 -40.38 10.24 28.26
C LEU A 7 -39.47 11.17 27.46
N ALA A 8 -38.38 11.65 28.06
CA ALA A 8 -37.36 12.42 27.36
C ALA A 8 -36.51 11.49 26.49
N THR A 9 -36.70 11.56 25.17
CA THR A 9 -35.86 10.85 24.20
C THR A 9 -34.49 11.54 24.13
N VAL A 10 -33.46 10.93 24.73
CA VAL A 10 -32.07 11.36 24.54
C VAL A 10 -31.65 10.88 23.15
N ALA A 11 -31.61 11.80 22.18
CA ALA A 11 -30.98 11.53 20.90
C ALA A 11 -29.48 11.33 21.13
N ALA A 12 -29.01 10.08 21.04
CA ALA A 12 -27.59 9.79 20.98
C ALA A 12 -27.02 10.52 19.76
N SER A 13 -26.11 11.46 19.97
CA SER A 13 -25.38 12.08 18.87
C SER A 13 -24.49 11.00 18.25
N VAL A 14 -24.95 10.41 17.14
CA VAL A 14 -24.07 9.65 16.26
C VAL A 14 -23.01 10.63 15.78
N ALA A 15 -21.76 10.44 16.18
CA ALA A 15 -20.65 11.22 15.68
C ALA A 15 -20.73 11.21 14.14
N ALA A 16 -20.72 12.39 13.52
CA ALA A 16 -20.73 12.49 12.07
C ALA A 16 -19.63 11.60 11.49
N PRO A 17 -19.86 10.92 10.36
CA PRO A 17 -18.81 10.16 9.70
C PRO A 17 -17.57 11.03 9.55
N VAL A 18 -16.44 10.58 10.09
CA VAL A 18 -15.18 11.31 9.95
C VAL A 18 -14.90 11.42 8.45
N ASP A 19 -14.78 12.65 7.94
CA ASP A 19 -14.35 12.87 6.57
C ASP A 19 -12.90 12.39 6.44
N ASP A 20 -12.71 11.23 5.79
CA ASP A 20 -11.40 10.62 5.57
C ASP A 20 -10.40 11.61 4.93
N VAL A 21 -10.86 12.52 4.08
CA VAL A 21 -9.99 13.54 3.46
C VAL A 21 -9.49 14.50 4.52
N ALA A 22 -10.40 15.06 5.33
CA ALA A 22 -10.04 15.96 6.42
C ALA A 22 -9.13 15.27 7.46
N ALA A 23 -9.40 14.02 7.79
CA ALA A 23 -8.57 13.24 8.73
C ALA A 23 -7.16 13.01 8.19
N ALA A 24 -7.03 12.62 6.92
CA ALA A 24 -5.73 12.40 6.28
C ALA A 24 -4.91 13.69 6.19
N LEU A 25 -5.54 14.79 5.76
CA LEU A 25 -4.87 16.10 5.65
C LEU A 25 -4.53 16.69 7.03
N GLY A 26 -5.40 16.52 8.02
CA GLY A 26 -5.19 17.00 9.38
C GLY A 26 -4.05 16.29 10.13
N ALA A 27 -3.67 15.09 9.71
CA ALA A 27 -2.54 14.35 10.26
C ALA A 27 -1.17 14.79 9.69
N MET A 28 -1.16 15.59 8.62
CA MET A 28 0.07 16.10 8.00
C MET A 28 0.60 17.30 8.79
N LYS A 29 1.84 17.21 9.28
CA LYS A 29 2.48 18.29 10.04
C LYS A 29 2.65 19.56 9.20
N VAL A 30 3.08 19.39 7.96
CA VAL A 30 3.16 20.47 6.97
C VAL A 30 1.91 20.41 6.11
N ALA A 31 1.12 21.49 6.11
CA ALA A 31 -0.09 21.54 5.31
C ALA A 31 0.25 21.56 3.81
N PRO A 32 -0.36 20.68 2.98
CA PRO A 32 -0.21 20.77 1.53
C PRO A 32 -0.85 22.05 0.97
N SER A 33 -0.39 22.47 -0.20
CA SER A 33 -1.00 23.58 -0.95
C SER A 33 -2.47 23.27 -1.30
N ALA A 34 -3.25 24.30 -1.64
CA ALA A 34 -4.66 24.14 -2.00
C ALA A 34 -4.86 23.11 -3.12
N GLY A 35 -4.14 23.25 -4.25
CA GLY A 35 -4.24 22.29 -5.35
C GLY A 35 -3.82 20.86 -4.96
N ARG A 36 -2.87 20.70 -4.03
CA ARG A 36 -2.47 19.35 -3.55
C ARG A 36 -3.52 18.74 -2.64
N ARG A 37 -4.25 19.54 -1.85
CA ARG A 37 -5.43 19.07 -1.09
C ARG A 37 -6.52 18.56 -2.02
N ASP A 38 -6.77 19.25 -3.14
CA ASP A 38 -7.75 18.83 -4.14
C ASP A 38 -7.35 17.49 -4.79
N LEU A 39 -6.06 17.27 -5.05
CA LEU A 39 -5.55 15.98 -5.54
C LEU A 39 -5.76 14.84 -4.53
N TYR A 40 -5.49 15.08 -3.24
CA TYR A 40 -5.76 14.08 -2.19
C TYR A 40 -7.26 13.78 -2.07
N ALA A 41 -8.10 14.81 -2.13
CA ALA A 41 -9.55 14.65 -2.12
C ALA A 41 -10.04 13.83 -3.31
N ALA A 42 -9.55 14.14 -4.52
CA ALA A 42 -9.88 13.41 -5.74
C ALA A 42 -9.43 11.94 -5.67
N LEU A 43 -8.23 11.67 -5.14
CA LEU A 43 -7.72 10.32 -4.92
C LEU A 43 -8.63 9.53 -3.97
N ILE A 44 -8.88 10.04 -2.77
CA ILE A 44 -9.65 9.35 -1.73
C ILE A 44 -11.11 9.16 -2.17
N ASN A 45 -11.75 10.21 -2.69
CA ASN A 45 -13.14 10.14 -3.15
C ASN A 45 -13.29 9.25 -4.38
N GLY A 46 -12.31 9.25 -5.29
CA GLY A 46 -12.25 8.32 -6.40
C GLY A 46 -12.20 6.86 -5.94
N LEU A 47 -11.27 6.54 -5.03
CA LEU A 47 -11.17 5.20 -4.45
C LEU A 47 -12.44 4.77 -3.70
N LYS A 48 -13.17 5.71 -3.07
CA LYS A 48 -14.48 5.44 -2.46
C LYS A 48 -15.53 5.10 -3.53
N SER A 49 -15.62 5.92 -4.58
CA SER A 49 -16.54 5.70 -5.70
C SER A 49 -16.30 4.37 -6.40
N ASP A 50 -15.03 3.96 -6.52
CA ASP A 50 -14.64 2.70 -7.17
C ASP A 50 -14.78 1.48 -6.22
N GLY A 51 -15.25 1.69 -4.98
CA GLY A 51 -15.45 0.63 -3.98
C GLY A 51 -14.14 0.01 -3.45
N VAL A 52 -13.02 0.72 -3.59
CA VAL A 52 -11.68 0.28 -3.15
C VAL A 52 -11.39 0.74 -1.72
N TRP A 53 -11.78 1.96 -1.35
CA TRP A 53 -11.40 2.57 -0.06
C TRP A 53 -11.70 1.71 1.17
N ASN A 54 -12.87 1.08 1.21
CA ASN A 54 -13.31 0.24 2.33
C ASN A 54 -12.71 -1.19 2.32
N ARG A 55 -11.76 -1.43 1.42
CA ARG A 55 -11.00 -2.69 1.29
C ARG A 55 -9.53 -2.51 1.64
N LEU A 56 -9.08 -1.26 1.80
CA LEU A 56 -7.71 -0.91 2.10
C LEU A 56 -7.43 -0.98 3.61
N ASP A 57 -6.24 -1.47 3.90
CA ASP A 57 -5.61 -1.46 5.22
C ASP A 57 -4.60 -0.31 5.31
N TRP A 58 -3.82 -0.14 4.24
CA TRP A 58 -2.85 0.94 4.09
C TRP A 58 -3.00 1.62 2.74
N LEU A 59 -2.85 2.93 2.74
CA LEU A 59 -2.52 3.72 1.56
C LEU A 59 -1.44 4.73 1.94
N LEU A 60 -0.22 4.52 1.46
CA LEU A 60 0.88 5.48 1.56
C LEU A 60 1.09 6.17 0.22
N ILE A 61 1.16 7.49 0.25
CA ILE A 61 1.64 8.31 -0.85
C ILE A 61 3.03 8.80 -0.47
N SER A 62 4.01 7.93 -0.67
CA SER A 62 5.41 8.18 -0.32
C SER A 62 5.97 9.42 -1.02
N ALA A 63 5.54 9.70 -2.26
CA ALA A 63 5.86 10.91 -3.00
C ALA A 63 5.06 12.13 -2.54
N ALA A 64 4.97 12.37 -1.22
CA ALA A 64 4.30 13.53 -0.65
C ALA A 64 5.18 14.79 -0.73
N HIS A 65 4.60 15.92 -0.34
CA HIS A 65 5.27 17.22 -0.28
C HIS A 65 6.20 17.39 0.92
N ASP A 66 6.03 16.53 1.93
CA ASP A 66 6.77 16.52 3.18
C ASP A 66 7.06 15.08 3.60
N GLU A 67 8.20 14.86 4.27
CA GLU A 67 8.65 13.51 4.63
C GLU A 67 7.65 12.82 5.57
N GLN A 68 7.13 13.55 6.57
CA GLN A 68 6.18 12.97 7.52
C GLN A 68 4.88 12.60 6.81
N ALA A 69 4.38 13.48 5.94
CA ALA A 69 3.20 13.19 5.11
C ALA A 69 3.38 11.94 4.24
N GLY A 70 4.60 11.71 3.71
CA GLY A 70 4.94 10.52 2.91
C GLY A 70 4.93 9.20 3.68
N ARG A 71 4.84 9.25 5.02
CA ARG A 71 4.83 8.06 5.88
C ARG A 71 3.46 7.78 6.51
N ILE A 72 2.50 8.70 6.40
CA ILE A 72 1.16 8.53 6.97
C ILE A 72 0.39 7.46 6.18
N ASN A 73 -0.33 6.60 6.90
CA ASN A 73 -1.39 5.81 6.30
C ASN A 73 -2.63 6.68 6.08
N LEU A 74 -2.93 7.07 4.85
CA LEU A 74 -4.10 7.92 4.56
C LEU A 74 -5.42 7.25 4.95
N LYS A 75 -5.49 5.92 5.00
CA LYS A 75 -6.70 5.18 5.42
C LYS A 75 -6.90 5.15 6.93
N ALA A 76 -5.81 5.24 7.69
CA ALA A 76 -5.81 5.27 9.15
C ALA A 76 -4.72 6.24 9.63
N PRO A 77 -4.97 7.57 9.61
CA PRO A 77 -3.92 8.59 9.76
C PRO A 77 -3.19 8.60 11.12
N SER A 78 -3.68 7.85 12.12
CA SER A 78 -2.96 7.60 13.37
C SER A 78 -1.79 6.62 13.23
N LYS A 79 -1.68 5.91 12.09
CA LYS A 79 -0.59 4.99 11.77
C LYS A 79 0.39 5.65 10.82
N MET A 80 1.67 5.45 11.09
CA MET A 80 2.76 6.04 10.30
C MET A 80 3.91 5.05 10.17
N ALA A 81 4.48 4.96 8.96
CA ALA A 81 5.65 4.15 8.70
C ALA A 81 6.91 4.73 9.35
N ILE A 82 7.82 3.84 9.75
CA ILE A 82 9.09 4.14 10.39
C ILE A 82 10.18 4.06 9.32
N ALA A 83 10.81 5.19 9.03
CA ALA A 83 12.01 5.24 8.21
C ALA A 83 13.23 4.77 9.01
N SER A 84 14.12 4.02 8.36
CA SER A 84 15.35 3.49 8.95
C SER A 84 16.48 3.42 7.92
N GLY A 85 17.73 3.41 8.39
CA GLY A 85 18.92 3.33 7.54
C GLY A 85 19.19 4.60 6.72
N GLY A 86 19.91 4.48 5.61
CA GLY A 86 20.27 5.58 4.70
C GLY A 86 19.14 6.04 3.77
N LEU A 87 17.88 5.93 4.21
CA LEU A 87 16.70 6.24 3.40
C LEU A 87 16.68 7.74 3.05
N THR A 88 16.58 8.06 1.76
CA THR A 88 16.54 9.44 1.29
C THR A 88 15.14 9.81 0.84
N PHE A 89 14.53 10.80 1.49
CA PHE A 89 13.28 11.39 1.02
C PHE A 89 13.56 12.49 0.00
N THR A 90 12.75 12.54 -1.06
CA THR A 90 12.70 13.67 -1.98
C THR A 90 11.25 14.06 -2.17
N ALA A 91 10.93 15.32 -1.87
CA ALA A 91 9.58 15.86 -2.02
C ALA A 91 9.06 15.63 -3.44
N ASP A 92 7.80 15.21 -3.53
CA ASP A 92 7.11 14.89 -4.78
C ASP A 92 7.79 13.80 -5.62
N ARG A 93 8.65 12.98 -4.99
CA ARG A 93 9.36 11.87 -5.66
C ARG A 93 9.29 10.58 -4.85
N GLY A 94 9.37 10.66 -3.53
CA GLY A 94 9.24 9.51 -2.63
C GLY A 94 10.50 9.19 -1.87
N PHE A 95 10.57 7.96 -1.36
CA PHE A 95 11.71 7.46 -0.60
C PHE A 95 12.59 6.57 -1.47
N SER A 96 13.86 6.94 -1.60
CA SER A 96 14.91 6.15 -2.24
C SER A 96 15.64 5.33 -1.20
N GLY A 97 15.78 4.04 -1.46
CA GLY A 97 16.67 3.20 -0.68
C GLY A 97 18.13 3.38 -1.09
N ASP A 98 19.03 2.85 -0.27
CA ASP A 98 20.49 2.92 -0.43
C ASP A 98 21.11 1.60 -0.90
N GLY A 99 20.28 0.55 -1.08
CA GLY A 99 20.73 -0.80 -1.42
C GLY A 99 21.47 -1.54 -0.29
N THR A 100 21.55 -0.99 0.93
CA THR A 100 22.35 -1.55 2.03
C THR A 100 21.63 -1.62 3.38
N SER A 101 20.86 -0.61 3.76
CA SER A 101 20.24 -0.50 5.09
C SER A 101 18.87 0.21 5.12
N ALA A 102 18.53 0.94 4.06
CA ALA A 102 17.38 1.80 4.00
C ALA A 102 16.05 1.04 3.85
N SER A 103 15.09 1.31 4.73
CA SER A 103 13.75 0.72 4.61
C SER A 103 12.65 1.56 5.28
N LEU A 104 11.41 1.34 4.86
CA LEU A 104 10.21 1.82 5.55
C LEU A 104 9.49 0.63 6.19
N ASP A 105 9.38 0.62 7.51
CA ASP A 105 8.59 -0.37 8.26
C ASP A 105 7.19 0.19 8.54
N LEU A 106 6.15 -0.54 8.15
CA LEU A 106 4.76 -0.12 8.35
C LEU A 106 4.33 -0.26 9.82
N GLY A 107 5.16 -0.85 10.68
CA GLY A 107 4.91 -1.00 12.11
C GLY A 107 3.89 -2.08 12.46
N GLU A 108 3.37 -2.81 11.46
CA GLU A 108 2.42 -3.89 11.67
C GLU A 108 2.54 -5.00 10.62
N ARG A 109 2.16 -6.21 11.05
CA ARG A 109 2.05 -7.38 10.18
C ARG A 109 0.82 -7.28 9.28
N GLN A 110 0.86 -8.00 8.15
CA GLN A 110 -0.33 -8.19 7.33
C GLN A 110 -1.35 -9.07 8.06
N GLY A 111 -2.61 -8.66 8.05
CA GLY A 111 -3.69 -9.30 8.79
C GLY A 111 -3.66 -9.04 10.30
N ALA A 112 -3.11 -7.91 10.74
CA ALA A 112 -3.30 -7.42 12.11
C ALA A 112 -4.82 -7.27 12.44
N PRO A 113 -5.25 -7.30 13.72
CA PRO A 113 -6.67 -7.33 14.08
C PRO A 113 -7.54 -6.19 13.48
N SER A 114 -6.94 -5.03 13.21
CA SER A 114 -7.64 -3.88 12.59
C SER A 114 -7.59 -3.87 11.05
N GLN A 115 -7.01 -4.90 10.43
CA GLN A 115 -6.87 -5.01 8.99
C GLN A 115 -7.93 -5.95 8.40
N TYR A 116 -8.24 -5.80 7.13
CA TYR A 116 -9.09 -6.65 6.32
C TYR A 116 -8.33 -7.84 5.72
N ALA A 117 -7.01 -7.71 5.50
CA ALA A 117 -6.20 -8.81 4.99
C ALA A 117 -6.30 -10.08 5.86
N ARG A 118 -6.54 -11.23 5.24
CA ARG A 118 -6.59 -12.58 5.84
C ARG A 118 -5.81 -13.55 4.96
N GLN A 119 -5.53 -14.75 5.48
CA GLN A 119 -4.78 -15.77 4.75
C GLN A 119 -5.33 -16.01 3.34
N ASP A 120 -6.64 -16.21 3.21
CA ASP A 120 -7.29 -16.48 1.93
C ASP A 120 -7.85 -15.22 1.25
N SER A 121 -7.61 -14.05 1.83
CA SER A 121 -8.16 -12.78 1.35
C SER A 121 -7.17 -11.66 1.61
N CYS A 122 -6.17 -11.48 0.74
CA CYS A 122 -5.18 -10.42 0.90
C CYS A 122 -4.72 -9.84 -0.44
N SER A 123 -4.31 -8.58 -0.41
CA SER A 123 -3.71 -7.88 -1.55
C SER A 123 -2.67 -6.87 -1.07
N ALA A 124 -1.75 -6.52 -1.96
CA ALA A 124 -0.84 -5.40 -1.77
C ALA A 124 -0.38 -4.89 -3.13
N GLY A 125 0.03 -3.62 -3.18
CA GLY A 125 0.66 -3.03 -4.35
C GLY A 125 1.68 -1.96 -3.98
N VAL A 126 2.61 -1.74 -4.90
CA VAL A 126 3.72 -0.81 -4.74
C VAL A 126 4.06 -0.16 -6.08
N TRP A 127 4.25 1.16 -6.06
CA TRP A 127 4.63 1.96 -7.20
C TRP A 127 6.09 2.38 -7.09
N CYS A 128 6.91 1.90 -8.00
CA CYS A 128 8.30 2.34 -8.16
C CYS A 128 8.40 3.32 -9.33
N ASN A 129 8.88 4.53 -9.09
CA ASN A 129 9.03 5.57 -10.13
C ASN A 129 10.48 5.79 -10.56
N GLN A 130 11.44 5.15 -9.89
CA GLN A 130 12.83 5.14 -10.32
C GLN A 130 13.52 3.87 -9.85
N GLN A 131 14.16 3.18 -10.78
CA GLN A 131 15.07 2.08 -10.45
C GLN A 131 16.48 2.62 -10.18
N GLY A 132 17.16 2.07 -9.17
CA GLY A 132 18.56 2.33 -8.88
C GLY A 132 19.51 1.67 -9.90
N ALA A 133 20.79 1.99 -9.83
CA ALA A 133 21.80 1.55 -10.80
C ALA A 133 22.10 0.04 -10.75
N ALA A 134 21.90 -0.61 -9.60
CA ALA A 134 22.15 -2.04 -9.46
C ALA A 134 21.16 -2.87 -10.29
N SER A 135 21.67 -3.90 -10.95
CA SER A 135 20.85 -4.87 -11.68
C SER A 135 20.35 -5.98 -10.75
N GLY A 136 19.33 -6.72 -11.21
CA GLY A 136 18.80 -7.89 -10.50
C GLY A 136 17.47 -7.64 -9.83
N GLN A 137 17.18 -8.50 -8.86
CA GLN A 137 15.91 -8.56 -8.13
C GLN A 137 15.98 -7.82 -6.80
N PHE A 138 15.00 -6.97 -6.53
CA PHE A 138 14.93 -6.19 -5.29
C PHE A 138 13.53 -6.20 -4.67
N GLY A 139 13.48 -6.15 -3.34
CA GLY A 139 12.24 -6.08 -2.57
C GLY A 139 11.66 -4.69 -2.55
N HIS A 140 10.49 -4.54 -3.18
CA HIS A 140 9.72 -3.29 -3.12
C HIS A 140 8.74 -3.30 -1.96
N PHE A 141 8.12 -4.44 -1.73
CA PHE A 141 7.24 -4.72 -0.60
C PHE A 141 7.54 -6.13 -0.10
N ALA A 142 7.67 -6.33 1.21
CA ALA A 142 7.86 -7.64 1.80
C ALA A 142 7.43 -7.64 3.27
N GLN A 143 7.75 -8.72 3.96
CA GLN A 143 7.80 -8.78 5.42
C GLN A 143 9.25 -8.88 5.85
N ALA A 144 9.59 -8.36 7.03
CA ALA A 144 10.95 -8.38 7.59
C ALA A 144 11.46 -9.79 8.03
N ALA A 145 11.19 -10.82 7.21
CA ALA A 145 11.48 -12.23 7.46
C ALA A 145 12.73 -12.70 6.69
N SER A 146 13.18 -13.93 6.95
CA SER A 146 13.99 -14.71 6.01
C SER A 146 13.14 -15.67 5.16
N THR A 147 11.94 -16.00 5.65
CA THR A 147 10.91 -16.79 4.97
C THR A 147 9.68 -15.95 4.70
N HIS A 148 9.59 -15.43 3.48
CA HIS A 148 8.57 -14.46 3.11
C HIS A 148 7.27 -15.17 2.81
N ARG A 149 6.18 -14.68 3.41
CA ARG A 149 4.81 -15.15 3.10
C ARG A 149 4.07 -14.16 2.20
N THR A 150 4.48 -12.90 2.25
CA THR A 150 3.95 -11.85 1.38
C THR A 150 5.08 -10.96 0.89
N SER A 151 5.13 -10.74 -0.42
CA SER A 151 6.17 -9.95 -1.04
C SER A 151 5.87 -9.60 -2.48
N ILE A 152 6.43 -8.48 -2.93
CA ILE A 152 6.55 -8.06 -4.32
C ILE A 152 8.04 -7.78 -4.57
N LEU A 153 8.65 -8.63 -5.41
CA LEU A 153 10.02 -8.48 -5.87
C LEU A 153 10.01 -8.04 -7.33
N ALA A 154 10.72 -6.96 -7.63
CA ALA A 154 10.88 -6.43 -8.99
C ALA A 154 12.26 -6.76 -9.54
N HIS A 155 12.36 -7.03 -10.83
CA HIS A 155 13.59 -7.39 -11.52
C HIS A 155 13.81 -6.51 -12.76
N SER A 156 15.07 -6.11 -13.00
CA SER A 156 15.47 -5.27 -14.14
C SER A 156 15.85 -6.05 -15.41
N GLY A 157 15.52 -7.34 -15.53
CA GLY A 157 16.05 -8.22 -16.58
C GLY A 157 15.84 -9.71 -16.35
N GLY A 158 14.77 -10.07 -15.64
CA GLY A 158 14.47 -11.41 -15.12
C GLY A 158 13.03 -11.43 -14.61
N ASN A 159 12.62 -12.40 -13.81
CA ASN A 159 11.21 -12.46 -13.39
C ASN A 159 10.92 -11.56 -12.17
N ASP A 160 9.88 -10.73 -12.29
CA ASP A 160 9.20 -10.16 -11.12
C ASP A 160 8.50 -11.33 -10.40
N VAL A 161 8.57 -11.40 -9.06
CA VAL A 161 7.92 -12.47 -8.30
C VAL A 161 7.05 -11.94 -7.17
N ILE A 162 5.98 -12.67 -6.90
CA ILE A 162 5.03 -12.36 -5.83
C ILE A 162 4.87 -13.54 -4.88
N ARG A 163 4.55 -13.22 -3.63
CA ARG A 163 4.04 -14.16 -2.62
C ARG A 163 2.84 -13.51 -1.95
N ALA A 164 1.81 -14.30 -1.67
CA ALA A 164 0.62 -13.81 -1.00
C ALA A 164 0.11 -14.89 -0.05
N ALA A 165 0.37 -14.73 1.24
CA ALA A 165 0.03 -15.71 2.28
C ALA A 165 0.60 -17.13 2.06
N ASP A 166 1.77 -17.25 1.43
CA ASP A 166 2.48 -18.52 1.21
C ASP A 166 3.98 -18.31 0.92
N ALA A 167 4.78 -19.37 1.02
CA ALA A 167 6.23 -19.28 0.85
C ALA A 167 6.73 -19.38 -0.61
N THR A 168 5.84 -19.66 -1.57
CA THR A 168 6.20 -19.98 -2.95
C THR A 168 6.31 -18.71 -3.79
N ALA A 169 7.51 -18.47 -4.35
CA ALA A 169 7.73 -17.44 -5.36
C ALA A 169 6.97 -17.81 -6.64
N ASP A 170 5.92 -17.06 -6.95
CA ASP A 170 5.26 -17.17 -8.25
C ASP A 170 5.66 -16.02 -9.15
N VAL A 171 5.88 -16.34 -10.43
CA VAL A 171 6.24 -15.34 -11.44
C VAL A 171 5.05 -14.42 -11.67
N LEU A 172 5.26 -13.12 -11.45
CA LEU A 172 4.31 -12.07 -11.80
C LEU A 172 4.36 -11.82 -13.31
N ARG A 173 5.56 -11.59 -13.83
CA ARG A 173 5.84 -11.35 -15.25
C ARG A 173 7.34 -11.48 -15.53
N ALA A 174 7.70 -11.55 -16.80
CA ALA A 174 9.05 -11.23 -17.24
C ALA A 174 9.29 -9.71 -17.05
N GLY A 175 10.20 -9.36 -16.15
CA GLY A 175 10.58 -8.01 -15.78
C GLY A 175 11.75 -7.47 -16.61
N THR A 176 11.49 -6.39 -17.33
CA THR A 176 12.51 -5.63 -18.09
C THR A 176 12.90 -4.31 -17.42
N THR A 177 12.21 -3.97 -16.32
CA THR A 177 12.38 -2.74 -15.56
C THR A 177 11.77 -2.92 -14.17
N ARG A 178 12.34 -2.23 -13.17
CA ARG A 178 11.74 -2.15 -11.83
C ARG A 178 10.78 -0.97 -11.68
N VAL A 179 10.68 -0.08 -12.66
CA VAL A 179 9.66 0.99 -12.67
C VAL A 179 8.27 0.41 -12.93
N GLY A 180 7.24 1.05 -12.39
CA GLY A 180 5.82 0.71 -12.57
C GLY A 180 5.11 0.27 -11.29
N HIS A 181 3.80 0.08 -11.42
CA HIS A 181 2.92 -0.39 -10.35
C HIS A 181 2.80 -1.91 -10.40
N ARG A 182 3.27 -2.58 -9.36
CA ARG A 182 3.12 -4.03 -9.18
C ARG A 182 2.13 -4.29 -8.05
N ALA A 183 1.26 -5.26 -8.24
CA ALA A 183 0.35 -5.70 -7.19
C ALA A 183 0.04 -7.19 -7.29
N PHE A 184 -0.48 -7.74 -6.20
CA PHE A 184 -1.11 -9.05 -6.20
C PHE A 184 -2.45 -8.99 -5.47
N ALA A 185 -3.29 -9.98 -5.72
CA ALA A 185 -4.45 -10.28 -4.90
C ALA A 185 -4.65 -11.79 -4.75
N ARG A 186 -5.17 -12.20 -3.60
CA ARG A 186 -5.62 -13.55 -3.29
C ARG A 186 -7.03 -13.44 -2.74
N SER A 187 -8.01 -13.98 -3.46
CA SER A 187 -9.44 -13.95 -3.07
C SER A 187 -9.97 -15.31 -2.61
N GLY A 188 -9.09 -16.30 -2.45
CA GLY A 188 -9.39 -17.62 -1.93
C GLY A 188 -8.12 -18.43 -1.68
N PRO A 189 -8.24 -19.68 -1.21
CA PRO A 189 -7.09 -20.47 -0.81
C PRO A 189 -6.24 -20.95 -2.00
N ALA A 190 -6.81 -21.09 -3.21
CA ALA A 190 -6.14 -21.79 -4.31
C ALA A 190 -5.23 -20.90 -5.18
N ASN A 191 -5.62 -19.65 -5.43
CA ASN A 191 -5.03 -18.84 -6.49
C ASN A 191 -4.50 -17.49 -6.00
N LYS A 192 -3.40 -17.05 -6.62
CA LYS A 192 -2.91 -15.67 -6.60
C LYS A 192 -3.07 -15.05 -7.98
N LEU A 193 -3.52 -13.80 -8.01
CA LEU A 193 -3.56 -12.97 -9.20
C LEU A 193 -2.43 -11.95 -9.12
N GLY A 194 -1.72 -11.75 -10.22
CA GLY A 194 -0.66 -10.77 -10.35
C GLY A 194 -1.06 -9.64 -11.30
N PHE A 195 -0.77 -8.40 -10.92
CA PHE A 195 -1.08 -7.21 -11.70
C PHE A 195 0.16 -6.34 -11.95
N PHE A 196 0.24 -5.77 -13.15
CA PHE A 196 1.23 -4.77 -13.53
C PHE A 196 0.53 -3.62 -14.25
N ASN A 197 0.72 -2.39 -13.76
CA ASN A 197 0.07 -1.18 -14.28
C ASN A 197 -1.45 -1.34 -14.48
N GLY A 198 -2.12 -1.87 -13.45
CA GLY A 198 -3.58 -2.05 -13.43
C GLY A 198 -4.11 -3.26 -14.20
N ALA A 199 -3.31 -3.84 -15.10
CA ALA A 199 -3.69 -5.04 -15.86
C ALA A 199 -3.28 -6.32 -15.13
N GLN A 200 -4.14 -7.35 -15.16
CA GLN A 200 -3.76 -8.68 -14.70
C GLN A 200 -2.79 -9.31 -15.69
N VAL A 201 -1.63 -9.76 -15.20
CA VAL A 201 -0.55 -10.33 -16.01
C VAL A 201 -0.22 -11.77 -15.65
N SER A 202 -0.69 -12.26 -14.50
CA SER A 202 -0.55 -13.66 -14.14
C SER A 202 -1.65 -14.18 -13.23
N THR A 203 -1.81 -15.50 -13.25
CA THR A 203 -2.59 -16.29 -12.29
C THR A 203 -1.73 -17.50 -11.91
N ALA A 204 -1.55 -17.74 -10.62
CA ALA A 204 -0.79 -18.88 -10.10
C ALA A 204 -1.64 -19.72 -9.16
N ALA A 205 -1.66 -21.04 -9.37
CA ALA A 205 -2.40 -22.01 -8.56
C ALA A 205 -1.56 -22.52 -7.38
N THR A 206 -1.32 -21.63 -6.42
CA THR A 206 -0.54 -21.93 -5.21
C THR A 206 -1.42 -21.80 -3.97
N PRO A 207 -1.61 -22.89 -3.19
CA PRO A 207 -2.35 -22.87 -1.94
C PRO A 207 -1.82 -21.84 -0.93
N SER A 208 -2.72 -21.15 -0.25
CA SER A 208 -2.37 -20.34 0.91
C SER A 208 -1.89 -21.26 2.04
N THR A 209 -0.93 -20.79 2.84
CA THR A 209 -0.43 -21.52 4.02
C THR A 209 -0.35 -20.67 5.27
N GLY A 210 -0.59 -19.36 5.16
CA GLY A 210 -0.63 -18.42 6.27
C GLY A 210 0.05 -17.10 5.98
N LEU A 211 -0.33 -16.06 6.73
CA LEU A 211 0.34 -14.76 6.76
C LEU A 211 1.54 -14.79 7.72
N SER A 212 2.52 -13.91 7.52
CA SER A 212 3.63 -13.77 8.46
C SER A 212 3.20 -13.05 9.74
N SER A 213 3.91 -13.35 10.84
CA SER A 213 3.80 -12.61 12.10
C SER A 213 4.63 -11.33 12.12
N LEU A 214 5.51 -11.11 11.13
CA LEU A 214 6.42 -9.97 11.07
C LEU A 214 5.82 -8.78 10.33
N ASN A 215 6.35 -7.59 10.62
CA ASN A 215 5.91 -6.35 10.02
C ASN A 215 6.11 -6.34 8.50
N MET A 216 5.21 -5.64 7.83
CA MET A 216 5.34 -5.29 6.43
C MET A 216 6.40 -4.19 6.27
N VAL A 217 7.22 -4.29 5.24
CA VAL A 217 8.31 -3.36 4.95
C VAL A 217 8.35 -3.00 3.46
N LEU A 218 8.81 -1.79 3.15
CA LEU A 218 9.16 -1.34 1.80
C LEU A 218 10.68 -1.20 1.66
N LEU A 219 11.16 -1.30 0.42
CA LEU A 219 12.59 -1.15 0.04
C LEU A 219 13.52 -2.17 0.70
N ARG A 220 12.95 -3.23 1.26
CA ARG A 220 13.67 -4.31 1.92
C ARG A 220 12.90 -5.60 1.71
N TRP A 221 13.64 -6.68 1.54
CA TRP A 221 13.07 -8.01 1.50
C TRP A 221 13.38 -8.76 2.80
N ASN A 222 14.64 -8.88 3.20
CA ASN A 222 15.07 -9.53 4.46
C ASN A 222 16.07 -8.63 5.21
N THR A 223 16.71 -9.11 6.28
CA THR A 223 17.71 -8.37 7.06
C THR A 223 18.99 -7.97 6.31
N GLY A 224 19.28 -8.54 5.14
CA GLY A 224 20.49 -8.28 4.35
C GLY A 224 20.22 -7.98 2.87
N SER A 225 19.00 -7.63 2.49
CA SER A 225 18.63 -7.37 1.09
C SER A 225 17.72 -6.16 1.00
N PHE A 226 18.28 -5.08 0.48
CA PHE A 226 17.68 -3.76 0.42
C PHE A 226 17.65 -3.26 -1.01
N SER A 227 16.61 -2.50 -1.34
CA SER A 227 16.41 -1.95 -2.68
C SER A 227 17.08 -0.59 -2.81
N PRO A 228 17.79 -0.30 -3.91
CA PRO A 228 18.26 1.05 -4.24
C PRO A 228 17.21 1.86 -5.02
N ASP A 229 16.01 1.33 -5.21
CA ASP A 229 14.95 1.98 -5.99
C ASP A 229 14.22 3.06 -5.19
N ARG A 230 13.33 3.82 -5.84
CA ARG A 230 12.46 4.82 -5.22
C ARG A 230 10.99 4.42 -5.27
N ILE A 231 10.34 4.41 -4.11
CA ILE A 231 8.90 4.11 -3.99
C ILE A 231 8.11 5.40 -3.87
N ALA A 232 7.10 5.55 -4.73
CA ALA A 232 6.21 6.70 -4.81
C ALA A 232 4.87 6.48 -4.10
N ALA A 233 4.39 5.23 -4.04
CA ALA A 233 3.17 4.85 -3.34
C ALA A 233 3.19 3.36 -2.96
N ALA A 234 2.44 3.00 -1.93
CA ALA A 234 2.20 1.61 -1.56
C ALA A 234 0.82 1.46 -0.90
N TRP A 235 0.25 0.27 -0.99
CA TRP A 235 -1.04 -0.03 -0.38
C TRP A 235 -1.17 -1.51 -0.03
N THR A 236 -2.05 -1.82 0.91
CA THR A 236 -2.44 -3.19 1.28
C THR A 236 -3.95 -3.27 1.49
N GLY A 237 -4.53 -4.45 1.35
CA GLY A 237 -5.97 -4.64 1.57
C GLY A 237 -6.40 -6.10 1.55
N ASP A 238 -7.71 -6.32 1.43
CA ASP A 238 -8.31 -7.65 1.30
C ASP A 238 -8.18 -8.25 -0.11
N GLY A 239 -8.63 -9.50 -0.26
CA GLY A 239 -8.57 -10.23 -1.51
C GLY A 239 -9.54 -9.76 -2.60
N SER A 240 -10.42 -8.80 -2.32
CA SER A 240 -11.47 -8.36 -3.26
C SER A 240 -10.99 -7.31 -4.28
N ILE A 241 -9.76 -6.82 -4.12
CA ILE A 241 -9.09 -5.88 -5.03
C ILE A 241 -8.58 -6.65 -6.25
N THR A 242 -9.50 -7.06 -7.12
CA THR A 242 -9.26 -7.78 -8.37
C THR A 242 -9.97 -7.10 -9.54
N GLY A 243 -9.64 -7.49 -10.78
CA GLY A 243 -10.31 -6.99 -11.99
C GLY A 243 -10.40 -5.47 -12.04
N ALA A 244 -11.62 -4.94 -12.16
CA ALA A 244 -11.88 -3.50 -12.23
C ALA A 244 -11.36 -2.71 -11.01
N LYS A 245 -11.32 -3.29 -9.80
CA LYS A 245 -10.79 -2.60 -8.62
C LYS A 245 -9.27 -2.46 -8.66
N ALA A 246 -8.57 -3.46 -9.21
CA ALA A 246 -7.13 -3.42 -9.39
C ALA A 246 -6.72 -2.40 -10.47
N ALA A 247 -7.51 -2.28 -11.55
CA ALA A 247 -7.36 -1.22 -12.54
C ALA A 247 -7.64 0.17 -11.92
N ALA A 248 -8.75 0.31 -11.19
CA ALA A 248 -9.13 1.58 -10.57
C ALA A 248 -8.06 2.12 -9.60
N ILE A 249 -7.52 1.29 -8.69
CA ILE A 249 -6.46 1.77 -7.80
C ILE A 249 -5.21 2.21 -8.55
N HIS A 250 -4.84 1.51 -9.64
CA HIS A 250 -3.75 1.95 -10.50
C HIS A 250 -4.05 3.30 -11.14
N ASP A 251 -5.22 3.47 -11.75
CA ASP A 251 -5.58 4.69 -12.47
C ASP A 251 -5.66 5.92 -11.55
N ARG A 252 -6.22 5.74 -10.34
CA ARG A 252 -6.28 6.80 -9.32
C ARG A 252 -4.89 7.20 -8.84
N LEU A 253 -4.01 6.22 -8.58
CA LEU A 253 -2.62 6.49 -8.22
C LEU A 253 -1.86 7.15 -9.37
N ASN A 254 -2.02 6.66 -10.60
CA ASN A 254 -1.37 7.21 -11.79
C ASN A 254 -1.76 8.67 -12.01
N THR A 255 -3.06 8.97 -11.88
CA THR A 255 -3.59 10.34 -11.99
C THR A 255 -2.97 11.26 -10.94
N PHE A 256 -2.98 10.83 -9.67
CA PHE A 256 -2.39 11.60 -8.59
C PHE A 256 -0.89 11.82 -8.79
N LEU A 257 -0.13 10.74 -9.05
CA LEU A 257 1.32 10.78 -9.20
C LEU A 257 1.74 11.59 -10.42
N THR A 258 1.03 11.48 -11.55
CA THR A 258 1.28 12.32 -12.73
C THR A 258 1.06 13.80 -12.41
N ALA A 259 -0.01 14.14 -11.69
CA ALA A 259 -0.32 15.53 -11.35
C ALA A 259 0.73 16.19 -10.43
N ILE A 260 1.41 15.42 -9.59
CA ILE A 260 2.54 15.91 -8.77
C ILE A 260 3.91 15.69 -9.43
N GLY A 261 3.96 15.13 -10.65
CA GLY A 261 5.18 14.85 -11.39
C GLY A 261 5.98 13.64 -10.89
N ALA A 262 5.37 12.71 -10.15
CA ALA A 262 6.01 11.58 -9.46
C ALA A 262 5.75 10.19 -10.08
N ALA A 263 5.03 10.10 -11.21
CA ALA A 263 4.70 8.82 -11.86
C ALA A 263 5.94 8.04 -12.32
#